data_AF-A0A959NZ00-F1
#
_entry.id   AF-A0A959NZ00-F1
#
_cell.length_a   1.000
_cell.length_b   1.000
_cell.length_c   1.000
_cell.angle_alpha   90.00
_cell.angle_beta   90.00
_cell.angle_gamma   90.00
#
_symmetry.space_group_name_H-M   'P 1'
#
loop_
_entity.id
_entity.type
_entity.pdbx_description
1 polymer ?
#
loop_
_entity_poly.entity_id
_entity_poly.type
_entity_poly.pdbx_seq_one_letter_code
_entity_poly.pdbx_strand_id
1 'polypeptide(L)'
;MKLWYDKPAEEWVEALPIGNGRLGAMVFGGIENELIQLNEESLWAGTKINANNPEASKNLKKIQNLLLDGKNTEAKKLAVKYLLGTPPRIRSYQTL
;
A
#
# COMPACT_ATOMS: atom_id res chain seq x y z
N MET A 1 -21.12 6.89 -23.72
CA MET A 1 -21.53 6.31 -22.42
C MET A 1 -21.24 7.36 -21.35
N LYS A 2 -22.12 7.58 -20.36
CA LYS A 2 -21.91 8.59 -19.30
C LYS A 2 -22.43 8.06 -17.96
N LEU A 3 -21.80 8.51 -16.87
CA LEU A 3 -22.32 8.42 -15.51
C LEU A 3 -22.97 9.76 -15.17
N TRP A 4 -24.15 9.74 -14.53
CA TRP A 4 -24.92 10.93 -14.18
C TRP A 4 -25.77 10.63 -12.94
N TYR A 5 -25.89 11.63 -12.06
CA TYR A 5 -26.59 11.55 -10.79
C TYR A 5 -27.38 12.83 -10.57
N ASP A 6 -28.51 12.73 -9.88
CA ASP A 6 -29.43 13.84 -9.58
C ASP A 6 -29.23 14.45 -8.18
N LYS A 7 -28.28 13.92 -7.41
CA LYS A 7 -27.86 14.43 -6.10
C LYS A 7 -26.33 14.47 -5.96
N PRO A 8 -25.79 15.38 -5.14
CA PRO A 8 -24.37 15.38 -4.76
C PRO A 8 -23.97 14.10 -4.00
N ALA A 9 -22.67 13.81 -3.99
CA ALA A 9 -22.09 12.74 -3.18
C ALA A 9 -22.06 13.12 -1.69
N GLU A 10 -22.49 12.22 -0.82
CA GLU A 10 -22.38 12.34 0.63
C GLU A 10 -21.15 11.59 1.16
N GLU A 11 -20.74 10.52 0.46
CA GLU A 11 -19.57 9.71 0.78
C GLU A 11 -18.56 9.67 -0.38
N TRP A 12 -17.28 9.43 -0.05
CA TRP A 12 -16.19 9.41 -1.04
C TRP A 12 -16.41 8.41 -2.18
N VAL A 13 -17.05 7.27 -1.90
CA VAL A 13 -17.33 6.22 -2.89
C VAL A 13 -18.41 6.61 -3.90
N GLU A 14 -19.16 7.68 -3.65
CA GLU A 14 -20.17 8.23 -4.56
C GLU A 14 -19.60 9.34 -5.46
N ALA A 15 -18.47 9.94 -5.08
CA ALA A 15 -17.82 11.00 -5.83
C ALA A 15 -17.23 10.49 -7.15
N LEU A 16 -17.13 11.36 -8.15
CA LEU A 16 -16.71 10.98 -9.49
C LEU A 16 -15.19 11.12 -9.66
N PRO A 17 -14.47 10.04 -10.04
CA PRO A 17 -13.04 10.10 -10.27
C PRO A 17 -12.72 10.74 -11.62
N ILE A 18 -11.78 11.68 -11.61
CA ILE A 18 -11.13 12.22 -12.80
C ILE A 18 -9.61 12.14 -12.65
N GLY A 19 -8.88 12.05 -13.75
CA GLY A 19 -7.42 12.03 -13.69
C GLY A 19 -6.73 12.01 -15.04
N ASN A 20 -5.44 12.35 -15.04
CA ASN A 20 -4.58 12.39 -16.23
C ASN A 20 -3.40 11.41 -16.16
N GLY A 21 -3.47 10.42 -15.27
CA GLY A 21 -2.38 9.48 -15.00
C GLY A 21 -1.47 9.90 -13.85
N ARG A 22 -1.20 11.21 -13.68
CA ARG A 22 -0.38 11.74 -12.58
C ARG A 22 -1.22 12.33 -11.45
N LEU A 23 -2.14 13.22 -11.81
CA LEU A 23 -3.07 13.84 -10.89
C LEU A 23 -4.42 13.13 -10.97
N GLY A 24 -5.03 12.93 -9.80
CA GLY A 24 -6.38 12.41 -9.64
C GLY A 24 -7.21 13.32 -8.76
N ALA A 25 -8.52 13.32 -8.96
CA ALA A 25 -9.45 14.01 -8.10
C ALA A 25 -10.76 13.26 -7.97
N MET A 26 -11.41 13.41 -6.81
CA MET A 26 -12.75 12.92 -6.55
C MET A 26 -13.68 14.13 -6.40
N VAL A 27 -14.66 14.24 -7.30
CA VAL A 27 -15.57 15.39 -7.38
C VAL A 27 -16.90 15.05 -6.70
N PHE A 28 -17.29 15.80 -5.67
CA PHE A 28 -18.48 15.51 -4.87
C PHE A 28 -19.76 16.13 -5.45
N GLY A 29 -19.68 17.27 -6.15
CA GLY A 29 -20.84 17.92 -6.76
C GLY A 29 -21.67 18.75 -5.77
N GLY A 30 -21.09 19.19 -4.67
CA GLY A 30 -21.80 19.94 -3.62
C GLY A 30 -22.33 21.28 -4.12
N ILE A 31 -23.60 21.61 -3.79
CA ILE A 31 -24.29 22.78 -4.36
C ILE A 31 -23.80 24.10 -3.75
N GLU A 32 -23.80 24.21 -2.43
CA GLU A 32 -23.33 25.42 -1.73
C GLU A 32 -21.81 25.40 -1.50
N ASN A 33 -21.29 24.22 -1.17
CA ASN A 33 -19.87 23.98 -0.91
C ASN A 33 -19.44 22.73 -1.66
N GLU A 34 -18.55 22.90 -2.63
CA GLU A 34 -17.96 21.80 -3.38
C GLU A 34 -16.74 21.24 -2.63
N LEU A 35 -16.54 19.92 -2.72
CA LEU A 35 -15.34 19.23 -2.29
C LEU A 35 -14.72 18.51 -3.49
N ILE A 36 -13.48 18.90 -3.79
CA ILE A 36 -12.62 18.18 -4.74
C ILE A 36 -11.43 17.65 -3.96
N GLN A 37 -11.46 16.36 -3.61
CA GLN A 37 -10.32 15.71 -2.95
C GLN A 37 -9.27 15.36 -3.99
N LEU A 38 -7.99 15.65 -3.71
CA LEU A 38 -6.90 15.56 -4.68
C LEU A 38 -5.91 14.44 -4.35
N ASN A 39 -5.33 13.87 -5.40
CA ASN A 39 -4.27 12.88 -5.34
C ASN A 39 -3.18 13.18 -6.38
N GLU A 40 -1.93 12.89 -6.03
CA GLU A 40 -0.78 12.93 -6.95
C GLU A 40 -0.03 11.60 -6.84
N GLU A 41 0.24 10.92 -7.96
CA GLU A 41 0.70 9.52 -7.99
C GLU A 41 2.00 9.25 -7.21
N SER A 42 2.86 10.25 -7.07
CA SER A 42 4.18 10.14 -6.44
C SER A 42 4.18 10.53 -4.96
N LEU A 43 3.03 10.96 -4.40
CA LEU A 43 2.91 11.31 -3.00
C LEU A 43 2.79 10.07 -2.09
N TRP A 44 3.95 9.57 -1.65
CA TRP A 44 4.07 8.43 -0.74
C TRP A 44 4.77 8.85 0.55
N ALA A 45 4.39 8.22 1.66
CA ALA A 45 5.05 8.45 2.93
C ALA A 45 6.50 7.92 2.93
N GLY A 46 7.36 8.56 3.72
CA GLY A 46 8.72 8.09 3.97
C GLY A 46 9.74 8.56 2.93
N THR A 47 10.78 7.75 2.74
CA THR A 47 11.92 8.08 1.87
C THR A 47 12.48 6.81 1.25
N LYS A 48 13.38 6.95 0.29
CA LYS A 48 14.12 5.84 -0.29
C LYS A 48 14.96 5.15 0.80
N ILE A 49 14.76 3.85 0.96
CA ILE A 49 15.48 3.03 1.94
C ILE A 49 15.95 1.72 1.30
N ASN A 50 17.06 1.18 1.81
CA ASN A 50 17.45 -0.20 1.54
C ASN A 50 16.72 -1.10 2.56
N ALA A 51 15.67 -1.79 2.11
CA ALA A 51 14.88 -2.66 2.97
C ALA A 51 15.44 -4.10 3.08
N ASN A 52 16.61 -4.39 2.50
CA ASN A 52 17.18 -5.73 2.56
C ASN A 52 17.62 -6.09 3.99
N ASN A 53 17.26 -7.29 4.45
CA ASN A 53 17.72 -7.80 5.73
C ASN A 53 19.09 -8.50 5.56
N PRO A 54 20.18 -7.96 6.14
CA PRO A 54 21.52 -8.52 5.96
C PRO A 54 21.69 -9.92 6.58
N GLU A 55 20.80 -10.31 7.50
CA GLU A 55 20.83 -11.61 8.17
C GLU A 55 20.08 -12.71 7.39
N ALA A 56 19.39 -12.36 6.30
CA ALA A 56 18.58 -13.29 5.52
C ALA A 56 19.42 -14.44 4.94
N SER A 57 20.52 -14.10 4.26
CA SER A 57 21.39 -15.09 3.61
C SER A 57 22.03 -16.04 4.60
N LYS A 58 22.48 -15.53 5.76
CA LYS A 58 23.09 -16.32 6.83
C LYS A 58 22.15 -17.37 7.42
N ASN A 59 20.85 -17.08 7.45
CA ASN A 59 19.84 -17.96 8.06
C ASN A 59 19.08 -18.84 7.06
N LEU A 60 19.21 -18.58 5.75
CA LEU A 60 18.46 -19.28 4.71
C LEU A 60 18.65 -20.80 4.78
N LYS A 61 19.90 -21.27 4.87
CA LYS A 61 20.19 -22.71 4.88
C LYS A 61 19.63 -23.42 6.12
N LYS A 62 19.69 -22.75 7.27
CA LYS A 62 19.12 -23.26 8.53
C LYS A 62 17.60 -23.41 8.42
N ILE A 63 16.91 -22.43 7.85
CA ILE A 63 15.47 -22.48 7.64
C ILE A 63 15.10 -23.62 6.69
N GLN A 64 15.83 -23.79 5.58
CA GLN A 64 15.63 -24.91 4.65
C GLN A 64 15.77 -26.27 5.34
N ASN A 65 16.80 -26.46 6.16
CA ASN A 65 17.00 -27.72 6.89
C ASN A 65 15.84 -27.99 7.86
N LEU A 66 15.37 -26.98 8.61
CA LEU A 66 14.21 -27.14 9.49
C LEU A 66 12.94 -27.55 8.74
N LEU A 67 12.73 -27.06 7.51
CA LEU A 67 11.61 -27.48 6.67
C LEU A 67 11.75 -28.93 6.22
N LEU A 68 12.95 -29.35 5.81
CA LEU A 68 13.23 -30.74 5.41
C LEU A 68 13.07 -31.71 6.58
N ASP A 69 13.39 -31.28 7.80
CA ASP A 69 13.20 -32.04 9.04
C ASP A 69 11.73 -32.02 9.55
N GLY A 70 10.81 -31.38 8.83
CA GLY A 70 9.39 -31.27 9.21
C GLY A 70 9.09 -30.26 10.34
N LYS A 71 10.08 -29.49 10.79
CA LYS A 71 9.97 -28.50 11.89
C LYS A 71 9.39 -27.16 11.43
N ASN A 72 8.19 -27.21 10.87
CA ASN A 72 7.56 -26.07 10.18
C ASN A 72 7.35 -24.84 11.07
N THR A 73 6.97 -25.02 12.34
CA THR A 73 6.75 -23.91 13.28
C THR A 73 8.04 -23.14 13.57
N GLU A 74 9.15 -23.86 13.75
CA GLU A 74 10.47 -23.25 13.98
C GLU A 74 11.01 -22.57 12.73
N ALA A 75 10.85 -23.22 11.57
CA ALA A 75 11.20 -22.65 10.28
C ALA A 75 10.45 -21.33 10.04
N LYS A 76 9.13 -21.29 10.28
CA LYS A 76 8.31 -20.08 10.14
C LYS A 76 8.80 -18.97 11.07
N LYS A 77 9.10 -19.29 12.33
CA LYS A 77 9.60 -18.30 13.31
C LYS A 77 10.90 -17.64 12.83
N LEU A 78 11.84 -18.42 12.32
CA LEU A 78 13.09 -17.88 11.78
C LEU A 78 12.87 -17.13 10.45
N ALA A 79 11.99 -17.61 9.59
CA ALA A 79 11.65 -16.96 8.33
C ALA A 79 11.06 -15.56 8.56
N VAL A 80 10.07 -15.43 9.45
CA VAL A 80 9.48 -14.13 9.80
C VAL A 80 10.54 -13.18 10.38
N LYS A 81 11.49 -13.70 11.15
CA LYS A 81 12.55 -12.89 11.77
C LYS A 81 13.61 -12.42 10.78
N TYR A 82 14.05 -13.29 9.88
CA TYR A 82 15.27 -13.06 9.08
C TYR A 82 15.03 -12.86 7.59
N LEU A 83 13.90 -13.32 7.04
CA LEU A 83 13.64 -13.25 5.60
C LEU A 83 12.71 -12.10 5.19
N LEU A 84 12.09 -11.40 6.15
CA LEU A 84 11.36 -10.16 5.87
C LEU A 84 12.32 -9.00 5.68
N GLY A 85 11.93 -8.04 4.85
CA GLY A 85 12.62 -6.76 4.74
C GLY A 85 12.54 -5.94 6.03
N THR A 86 13.44 -4.98 6.18
CA THR A 86 13.51 -4.07 7.33
C THR A 86 13.32 -2.64 6.83
N PRO A 87 12.14 -2.02 6.99
CA PRO A 87 10.94 -2.51 7.65
C PRO A 87 10.15 -3.53 6.82
N PRO A 88 9.29 -4.35 7.44
CA PRO A 88 8.60 -5.45 6.77
C PRO A 88 7.42 -5.02 5.88
N ARG A 89 7.17 -3.72 5.74
CA ARG A 89 6.05 -3.18 4.97
C ARG A 89 6.49 -1.97 4.15
N ILE A 90 5.91 -1.84 2.97
CA ILE A 90 6.02 -0.65 2.12
C ILE A 90 5.26 0.49 2.79
N ARG A 91 5.70 1.72 2.53
CA ARG A 91 5.03 2.92 3.03
C ARG A 91 3.71 3.16 2.30
N SER A 92 2.80 3.86 2.94
CA SER A 92 1.47 4.14 2.42
C SER A 92 1.48 5.30 1.42
N TYR A 93 0.70 5.17 0.36
CA TYR A 93 0.26 6.28 -0.49
C TYR A 93 -0.54 7.29 0.35
N GLN A 94 -0.43 8.58 0.05
CA GLN A 94 -1.09 9.65 0.79
C GLN A 94 -2.08 10.42 -0.08
N THR A 95 -3.15 10.93 0.54
CA THR A 95 -3.98 11.98 -0.08
C THR A 95 -3.26 13.31 -0.03
N LEU A 96 -3.57 14.18 -1.00
CA LEU A 96 -3.27 15.60 -0.92
C LEU A 96 -4.36 16.33 -0.13
#